data_AF-A0A2D9LKC1-F1
#
_entry.id   AF-A0A2D9LKC1-F1
#
_cell.length_a   1.000
_cell.length_b   1.000
_cell.length_c   1.000
_cell.angle_alpha   90.00
_cell.angle_beta   90.00
_cell.angle_gamma   90.00
#
_symmetry.space_group_name_H-M   'P 1'
#
loop_
_entity.id
_entity.type
_entity.pdbx_description
1 polymer ?
#
loop_
_entity_poly.entity_id
_entity_poly.type
_entity_poly.pdbx_seq_one_letter_code
_entity_poly.pdbx_strand_id
1 'polypeptide(L)'
;MDCPSEEQMIRMKLESYAQVKHLDFDIPNRKLEVYHVDDVKAIKTSIASLKLGDSLEGTTEAEPPVMEDQSKQKRILWWVLGINFGFFVIEMTTGWISSSMGLVADSLDMLADSIVYALSLFAVGGAISRKKKVAKYSGYFQMALATLGFAEVLRRFFSNTETPLFQWMIIVSIFALAGNLISLWLINKAKSQEAHMQASAIFTSNDIIVNGGVIVAGVLVYFLNSKWPDLVIGGIVFTFVMRGALRILKLSK
;
A
#
# COMPACT_ATOMS: atom_id res chain seq x y z
N MET A 1 -16.49 19.94 -0.43
CA MET A 1 -15.23 19.23 -0.16
C MET A 1 -15.23 18.02 -1.05
N ASP A 2 -14.56 18.13 -2.19
CA ASP A 2 -14.80 17.25 -3.33
C ASP A 2 -13.51 16.51 -3.76
N CYS A 3 -12.39 16.80 -3.10
CA CYS A 3 -11.11 16.15 -3.38
C CYS A 3 -10.17 16.02 -2.16
N PRO A 4 -9.22 15.07 -2.19
CA PRO A 4 -8.22 14.89 -1.13
C PRO A 4 -7.36 16.12 -0.82
N SER A 5 -7.19 17.04 -1.80
CA SER A 5 -6.44 18.29 -1.58
C SER A 5 -7.18 19.26 -0.66
N GLU A 6 -8.52 19.30 -0.71
CA GLU A 6 -9.34 20.12 0.18
C GLU A 6 -9.38 19.56 1.60
N GLU A 7 -9.45 18.23 1.73
CA GLU A 7 -9.32 17.55 3.03
C GLU A 7 -8.00 17.94 3.72
N GLN A 8 -6.89 17.89 3.00
CA GLN A 8 -5.58 18.20 3.55
C GLN A 8 -5.45 19.67 3.97
N MET A 9 -6.05 20.61 3.22
CA MET A 9 -6.09 22.03 3.61
C MET A 9 -6.86 22.23 4.92
N ILE A 10 -8.00 21.56 5.08
CA ILE A 10 -8.79 21.62 6.31
C ILE A 10 -8.01 21.03 7.49
N ARG A 11 -7.38 19.86 7.32
CA ARG A 11 -6.55 19.24 8.36
C ARG A 11 -5.43 20.17 8.82
N MET A 12 -4.67 20.75 7.89
CA MET A 12 -3.58 21.68 8.23
C MET A 12 -4.07 22.95 8.94
N LYS A 13 -5.25 23.45 8.56
CA LYS A 13 -5.81 24.67 9.16
C LYS A 13 -6.30 24.44 10.60
N LEU A 14 -6.82 23.25 10.87
CA LEU A 14 -7.37 22.87 12.17
C LEU A 14 -6.33 22.25 13.12
N GLU A 15 -5.19 21.79 12.60
CA GLU A 15 -4.07 21.22 13.39
C GLU A 15 -3.53 22.18 14.45
N SER A 16 -3.60 23.51 14.22
CA SER A 16 -3.15 24.52 15.19
C SER A 16 -4.11 24.73 16.37
N TYR A 17 -5.30 24.14 16.34
CA TYR A 17 -6.31 24.31 17.39
C TYR A 17 -6.27 23.15 18.38
N ALA A 18 -5.68 23.38 19.56
CA ALA A 18 -5.59 22.38 20.63
C ALA A 18 -6.95 21.85 21.13
N GLN A 19 -8.01 22.62 20.86
CA GLN A 19 -9.38 22.28 21.20
C GLN A 19 -9.98 21.24 20.25
N VAL A 20 -9.46 21.09 19.02
CA VAL A 20 -9.88 20.05 18.07
C VAL A 20 -9.23 18.73 18.47
N LYS A 21 -10.06 17.71 18.71
CA LYS A 21 -9.64 16.37 19.15
C LYS A 21 -9.64 15.36 18.00
N HIS A 22 -10.60 15.47 17.08
CA HIS A 22 -10.71 14.55 15.96
C HIS A 22 -11.40 15.22 14.76
N LEU A 23 -11.05 14.78 13.55
CA LEU A 23 -11.66 15.21 12.30
C LEU A 23 -12.05 13.97 11.51
N ASP A 24 -13.33 13.78 11.28
CA ASP A 24 -13.87 12.72 10.43
C ASP A 24 -14.38 13.31 9.12
N PHE A 25 -13.99 12.70 8.00
CA PHE A 25 -14.22 13.23 6.65
C PHE A 25 -14.97 12.19 5.81
N ASP A 26 -16.20 12.52 5.46
CA ASP A 26 -17.03 11.75 4.52
C ASP A 26 -17.04 12.48 3.16
N ILE A 27 -16.05 12.16 2.33
CA ILE A 27 -15.90 12.78 1.00
C ILE A 27 -17.10 12.49 0.08
N PRO A 28 -17.63 11.25 -0.02
CA PRO A 28 -18.82 10.96 -0.84
C PRO A 28 -20.02 11.84 -0.49
N ASN A 29 -20.25 12.11 0.79
CA ASN A 29 -21.37 12.94 1.26
C ASN A 29 -21.00 14.40 1.50
N ARG A 30 -19.75 14.80 1.23
CA ARG A 30 -19.20 16.15 1.45
C ARG A 30 -19.38 16.64 2.90
N LYS A 31 -19.26 15.73 3.87
CA LYS A 31 -19.47 16.01 5.30
C LYS A 31 -18.14 15.99 6.05
N LEU A 32 -18.00 16.93 7.00
CA LEU A 32 -16.89 17.01 7.94
C LEU A 32 -17.47 17.04 9.35
N GLU A 33 -17.05 16.09 10.19
CA GLU A 33 -17.36 16.10 11.61
C GLU A 33 -16.12 16.53 12.39
N VAL A 34 -16.23 17.64 13.12
CA VAL A 34 -15.15 18.17 13.94
C VAL A 34 -15.50 17.90 15.40
N TYR A 35 -14.74 17.01 16.03
CA TYR A 35 -14.85 16.79 17.46
C TYR A 35 -13.93 17.76 18.17
N HIS A 36 -14.50 18.63 18.99
CA HIS A 36 -13.76 19.66 19.71
C HIS A 36 -14.24 19.80 21.15
N VAL A 37 -13.37 20.36 21.98
CA VAL A 37 -13.68 20.89 23.29
C VAL A 37 -13.86 22.41 23.11
N ASP A 38 -14.74 23.06 23.89
CA ASP A 38 -15.01 24.51 23.84
C ASP A 38 -15.81 25.04 22.61
N ASP A 39 -15.88 26.37 22.45
CA ASP A 39 -16.75 27.07 21.49
C ASP A 39 -16.36 26.84 20.01
N VAL A 40 -17.38 26.59 19.17
CA VAL A 40 -17.23 26.30 17.73
C VAL A 40 -16.81 27.53 16.90
N LYS A 41 -16.94 28.75 17.45
CA LYS A 41 -16.70 30.01 16.71
C LYS A 41 -15.34 30.08 16.04
N ALA A 42 -14.27 29.66 16.74
CA ALA A 42 -12.91 29.74 16.23
C ALA A 42 -12.67 28.74 15.07
N ILE A 43 -13.22 27.53 15.20
CA ILE A 43 -13.18 26.48 14.18
C ILE A 43 -13.96 26.93 12.94
N LYS A 44 -15.18 27.42 13.13
CA LYS A 44 -16.04 27.93 12.05
C LYS A 44 -15.37 29.06 11.28
N THR A 45 -14.79 30.04 11.99
CA THR A 45 -14.08 31.17 11.35
C THR A 45 -12.89 30.68 10.53
N SER A 46 -12.17 29.67 11.04
CA SER A 46 -11.04 29.08 10.33
C SER A 46 -11.44 28.32 9.07
N ILE A 47 -12.52 27.53 9.12
CA ILE A 47 -13.04 26.82 7.94
C ILE A 47 -13.58 27.82 6.92
N ALA A 48 -14.34 28.83 7.34
CA ALA A 48 -14.86 29.88 6.47
C ALA A 48 -13.75 30.65 5.73
N SER A 49 -12.57 30.81 6.36
CA SER A 49 -11.42 31.44 5.71
C SER A 49 -10.89 30.67 4.50
N LEU A 50 -11.18 29.36 4.39
CA LEU A 50 -10.80 28.52 3.26
C LEU A 50 -11.71 28.70 2.04
N LYS A 51 -12.88 29.37 2.21
CA LYS A 51 -13.85 29.66 1.13
C LYS A 51 -14.30 28.44 0.33
N LEU A 52 -14.49 27.30 1.01
CA LEU A 52 -14.88 26.02 0.39
C LEU A 52 -16.40 25.80 0.31
N GLY A 53 -17.20 26.85 0.55
CA GLY A 53 -18.66 26.75 0.55
C GLY A 53 -19.21 26.01 1.78
N ASP A 54 -18.64 26.27 2.96
CA ASP A 54 -19.01 25.63 4.21
C ASP A 54 -20.37 26.12 4.75
N SER A 55 -21.12 25.20 5.33
CA SER A 55 -22.34 25.47 6.09
C SER A 55 -22.31 24.63 7.36
N LEU A 56 -22.61 25.25 8.51
CA LEU A 56 -22.70 24.54 9.78
C LEU A 56 -24.08 23.92 9.91
N GLU A 57 -24.17 22.59 9.88
CA GLU A 57 -25.44 21.86 10.07
C GLU A 57 -25.90 21.87 11.53
N GLY A 58 -24.97 21.78 12.48
CA GLY A 58 -25.31 21.82 13.91
C GLY A 58 -24.11 21.57 14.82
N THR A 59 -24.34 21.71 16.12
CA THR A 59 -23.40 21.33 17.17
C THR A 59 -24.20 20.57 18.21
N THR A 60 -23.83 19.32 18.44
CA THR A 60 -24.47 18.45 19.43
C THR A 60 -23.42 17.97 20.41
N GLU A 61 -23.82 17.71 21.65
CA GLU A 61 -22.97 16.94 22.56
C GLU A 61 -22.74 15.56 21.94
N ALA A 62 -21.47 15.24 21.70
CA ALA A 62 -21.05 13.96 21.17
C ALA A 62 -20.08 13.35 22.18
N GLU A 63 -20.26 12.07 22.48
CA GLU A 63 -19.18 11.33 23.10
C GLU A 63 -17.97 11.38 22.15
N PRO A 64 -16.75 11.58 22.68
CA PRO A 64 -15.57 11.53 21.84
C PRO A 64 -15.62 10.21 21.07
N PRO A 65 -15.37 10.22 19.76
CA PRO A 65 -15.41 9.01 18.98
C PRO A 65 -14.40 8.08 19.64
N VAL A 66 -14.73 6.79 19.74
CA VAL A 66 -13.77 5.81 20.24
C VAL A 66 -12.54 5.98 19.38
N MET A 67 -11.51 6.65 19.93
CA MET A 67 -10.26 6.87 19.20
C MET A 67 -9.81 5.47 18.82
N GLU A 68 -9.86 5.16 17.52
CA GLU A 68 -9.33 3.89 17.06
C GLU A 68 -7.92 3.81 17.61
N ASP A 69 -7.66 2.70 18.28
CA ASP A 69 -6.43 2.54 19.04
C ASP A 69 -5.28 2.56 18.04
N GLN A 70 -4.68 3.74 17.86
CA GLN A 70 -3.61 3.95 16.90
C GLN A 70 -2.41 3.04 17.22
N SER A 71 -2.29 2.55 18.47
CA SER A 71 -1.31 1.54 18.83
C SER A 71 -1.64 0.17 18.21
N LYS A 72 -2.91 -0.23 18.14
CA LYS A 72 -3.37 -1.46 17.46
C LYS A 72 -3.19 -1.36 15.95
N GLN A 73 -3.59 -0.25 15.32
CA GLN A 73 -3.38 -0.05 13.88
C GLN A 73 -1.89 -0.10 13.52
N LYS A 74 -1.04 0.64 14.25
CA LYS A 74 0.43 0.59 14.06
C LYS A 74 0.99 -0.81 14.24
N ARG A 75 0.51 -1.55 15.26
CA ARG A 75 0.94 -2.94 15.49
C ARG A 75 0.54 -3.85 14.33
N ILE A 76 -0.65 -3.70 13.78
CA ILE A 76 -1.13 -4.45 12.61
C ILE A 76 -0.27 -4.12 11.39
N LEU A 77 -0.04 -2.83 11.10
CA LEU A 77 0.80 -2.40 9.99
C LEU A 77 2.25 -2.90 10.13
N TRP A 78 2.80 -2.96 11.34
CA TRP A 78 4.12 -3.56 11.58
C TRP A 78 4.14 -5.07 11.27
N TRP A 79 3.07 -5.79 11.61
CA TRP A 79 2.92 -7.20 11.23
C TRP A 79 2.83 -7.37 9.71
N VAL A 80 1.98 -6.58 9.05
CA VAL A 80 1.80 -6.62 7.59
C VAL A 80 3.11 -6.29 6.88
N LEU A 81 3.83 -5.26 7.35
CA LEU A 81 5.16 -4.91 6.84
C LEU A 81 6.16 -6.05 7.03
N GLY A 82 6.20 -6.66 8.21
CA GLY A 82 7.12 -7.76 8.50
C GLY A 82 6.85 -8.99 7.64
N ILE A 83 5.57 -9.31 7.40
CA ILE A 83 5.14 -10.41 6.53
C ILE A 83 5.53 -10.12 5.08
N ASN A 84 5.16 -8.97 4.50
CA ASN A 84 5.47 -8.64 3.12
C ASN A 84 6.98 -8.54 2.87
N PHE A 85 7.72 -7.92 3.79
CA PHE A 85 9.17 -7.82 3.65
C PHE A 85 9.87 -9.19 3.81
N GLY A 86 9.36 -10.04 4.70
CA GLY A 86 9.85 -11.41 4.87
C GLY A 86 9.66 -12.23 3.59
N PHE A 87 8.48 -12.18 2.99
CA PHE A 87 8.20 -12.87 1.74
C PHE A 87 8.96 -12.27 0.56
N PHE A 88 9.17 -10.95 0.49
CA PHE A 88 10.07 -10.35 -0.50
C PHE A 88 11.44 -11.05 -0.51
N VAL A 89 12.07 -11.26 0.66
CA VAL A 89 13.39 -11.91 0.72
C VAL A 89 13.30 -13.37 0.27
N ILE A 90 12.29 -14.11 0.72
CA ILE A 90 12.10 -15.53 0.38
C ILE A 90 11.82 -15.68 -1.12
N GLU A 91 10.90 -14.91 -1.69
CA GLU A 91 10.52 -14.98 -3.09
C GLU A 91 11.61 -14.46 -4.03
N MET A 92 12.35 -13.42 -3.64
CA MET A 92 13.49 -12.94 -4.43
C MET A 92 14.58 -14.02 -4.53
N THR A 93 14.93 -14.64 -3.39
CA THR A 93 15.97 -15.67 -3.34
C THR A 93 15.53 -16.94 -4.07
N THR A 94 14.32 -17.43 -3.80
CA THR A 94 13.78 -18.63 -4.45
C THR A 94 13.44 -18.40 -5.91
N GLY A 95 13.00 -17.20 -6.30
CA GLY A 95 12.77 -16.80 -7.69
C GLY A 95 14.05 -16.82 -8.51
N TRP A 96 15.16 -16.35 -7.93
CA TRP A 96 16.48 -16.47 -8.57
C TRP A 96 16.91 -17.93 -8.71
N ILE A 97 16.83 -18.72 -7.63
CA ILE A 97 17.23 -20.14 -7.62
C ILE A 97 16.40 -20.97 -8.60
N SER A 98 15.09 -20.71 -8.66
CA SER A 98 14.15 -21.41 -9.53
C SER A 98 14.09 -20.86 -10.94
N SER A 99 14.81 -19.78 -11.24
CA SER A 99 14.72 -19.04 -12.50
C SER A 99 13.29 -18.58 -12.86
N SER A 100 12.43 -18.33 -11.86
CA SER A 100 11.05 -17.85 -12.04
C SER A 100 10.99 -16.33 -12.05
N MET A 101 10.53 -15.75 -13.17
CA MET A 101 10.25 -14.32 -13.26
C MET A 101 8.95 -13.94 -12.55
N GLY A 102 8.00 -14.87 -12.41
CA GLY A 102 6.79 -14.69 -11.60
C GLY A 102 7.12 -14.40 -10.13
N LEU A 103 7.93 -15.25 -9.49
CA LEU A 103 8.37 -15.06 -8.11
C LEU A 103 9.22 -13.80 -7.93
N VAL A 104 10.12 -13.51 -8.87
CA VAL A 104 10.91 -12.27 -8.81
C VAL A 104 10.02 -11.03 -8.91
N ALA A 105 9.03 -11.03 -9.81
CA ALA A 105 8.10 -9.92 -9.96
C ALA A 105 7.23 -9.73 -8.71
N ASP A 106 6.68 -10.81 -8.16
CA ASP A 106 5.88 -10.84 -6.93
C ASP A 106 6.68 -10.24 -5.76
N SER A 107 7.91 -10.72 -5.56
CA SER A 107 8.80 -10.22 -4.50
C SER A 107 9.05 -8.70 -4.60
N LEU A 108 9.20 -8.18 -5.81
CA LEU A 108 9.41 -6.75 -6.01
C LEU A 108 8.12 -5.96 -5.76
N ASP A 109 6.95 -6.49 -6.07
CA ASP A 109 5.67 -5.86 -5.69
C ASP A 109 5.56 -5.76 -4.16
N MET A 110 5.84 -6.87 -3.46
CA MET A 110 5.87 -6.91 -1.99
C MET A 110 6.88 -5.93 -1.38
N LEU A 111 8.01 -5.69 -2.06
CA LEU A 111 8.98 -4.67 -1.65
C LEU A 111 8.41 -3.25 -1.82
N ALA A 112 7.73 -2.96 -2.94
CA ALA A 112 7.09 -1.67 -3.16
C ALA A 112 6.06 -1.38 -2.06
N ASP A 113 5.24 -2.37 -1.73
CA ASP A 113 4.21 -2.26 -0.70
C ASP A 113 4.83 -2.11 0.69
N SER A 114 5.88 -2.87 1.00
CA SER A 114 6.65 -2.72 2.24
C SER A 114 7.21 -1.30 2.41
N ILE A 115 7.70 -0.69 1.32
CA ILE A 115 8.17 0.70 1.32
C ILE A 115 7.00 1.66 1.61
N VAL A 116 5.83 1.44 1.01
CA VAL A 116 4.64 2.27 1.25
C VAL A 116 4.17 2.14 2.70
N TYR A 117 4.15 0.93 3.27
CA TYR A 117 3.82 0.69 4.67
C TYR A 117 4.83 1.32 5.61
N ALA A 118 6.13 1.19 5.32
CA ALA A 118 7.17 1.83 6.09
C ALA A 118 6.99 3.36 6.08
N LEU A 119 6.80 3.96 4.89
CA LEU A 119 6.56 5.41 4.76
C LEU A 119 5.32 5.86 5.53
N SER A 120 4.27 5.03 5.56
CA SER A 120 3.02 5.29 6.29
C SER A 120 3.21 5.17 7.81
N LEU A 121 3.93 4.17 8.29
CA LEU A 121 4.27 4.00 9.72
C LEU A 121 5.19 5.12 10.22
N PHE A 122 6.23 5.46 9.45
CA PHE A 122 7.16 6.55 9.75
C PHE A 122 6.57 7.95 9.45
N ALA A 123 5.35 8.02 8.90
CA ALA A 123 4.61 9.28 8.78
C ALA A 123 4.32 9.88 10.17
N VAL A 124 4.29 9.07 11.23
CA VAL A 124 4.06 9.52 12.61
C VAL A 124 5.39 9.86 13.30
N GLY A 125 5.84 11.12 13.19
CA GLY A 125 6.90 11.68 14.04
C GLY A 125 8.14 12.27 13.33
N GLY A 126 8.34 12.05 12.03
CA GLY A 126 9.48 12.60 11.28
C GLY A 126 9.23 13.95 10.57
N ALA A 127 10.28 14.76 10.39
CA ALA A 127 10.24 15.99 9.60
C ALA A 127 9.86 15.72 8.13
N ILE A 128 8.86 16.44 7.60
CA ILE A 128 8.26 16.25 6.27
C ILE A 128 9.30 16.21 5.12
N SER A 129 10.38 17.01 5.22
CA SER A 129 11.45 17.07 4.21
C SER A 129 12.25 15.76 4.07
N ARG A 130 12.54 15.07 5.19
CA ARG A 130 13.23 13.76 5.15
C ARG A 130 12.35 12.70 4.50
N LYS A 131 11.03 12.76 4.71
CA LYS A 131 10.05 11.83 4.13
C LYS A 131 10.01 11.91 2.61
N LYS A 132 9.93 13.13 2.04
CA LYS A 132 9.96 13.34 0.58
C LYS A 132 11.25 12.80 -0.05
N LYS A 133 12.38 13.03 0.61
CA LYS A 133 13.68 12.54 0.11
C LYS A 133 13.76 11.01 0.10
N VAL A 134 13.32 10.34 1.17
CA VAL A 134 13.28 8.87 1.24
C VAL A 134 12.32 8.30 0.20
N ALA A 135 11.08 8.81 0.11
CA ALA A 135 10.11 8.39 -0.90
C ALA A 135 10.67 8.55 -2.33
N LYS A 136 11.37 9.67 -2.61
CA LYS A 136 11.99 9.90 -3.91
C LYS A 136 13.04 8.85 -4.27
N TYR A 137 13.98 8.58 -3.36
CA TYR A 137 15.03 7.59 -3.62
C TYR A 137 14.45 6.17 -3.72
N SER A 138 13.53 5.80 -2.82
CA SER A 138 12.86 4.50 -2.87
C SER A 138 12.05 4.31 -4.16
N GLY A 139 11.37 5.36 -4.64
CA GLY A 139 10.63 5.32 -5.90
C GLY A 139 11.55 5.12 -7.11
N TYR A 140 12.68 5.83 -7.18
CA TYR A 140 13.67 5.62 -8.25
C TYR A 140 14.32 4.24 -8.19
N PHE A 141 14.67 3.78 -6.99
CA PHE A 141 15.22 2.45 -6.77
C PHE A 141 14.25 1.38 -7.28
N GLN A 142 12.98 1.48 -6.90
CA GLN A 142 11.95 0.54 -7.32
C GLN A 142 11.70 0.59 -8.83
N MET A 143 11.71 1.78 -9.42
CA MET A 143 11.57 1.96 -10.87
C MET A 143 12.73 1.31 -11.64
N ALA A 144 13.97 1.42 -11.11
CA ALA A 144 15.13 0.76 -11.69
C ALA A 144 14.99 -0.77 -11.63
N LEU A 145 14.60 -1.34 -10.48
CA LEU A 145 14.37 -2.77 -10.33
C LEU A 145 13.28 -3.29 -11.25
N ALA A 146 12.14 -2.58 -11.35
CA ALA A 146 11.05 -2.94 -12.25
C ALA A 146 11.50 -2.91 -13.72
N THR A 147 12.29 -1.91 -14.11
CA THR A 147 12.82 -1.80 -15.48
C THR A 147 13.78 -2.94 -15.80
N LEU A 148 14.71 -3.25 -14.90
CA LEU A 148 15.67 -4.34 -15.06
C LEU A 148 14.97 -5.70 -15.12
N GLY A 149 14.03 -5.94 -14.21
CA GLY A 149 13.25 -7.17 -14.18
C GLY A 149 12.39 -7.35 -15.44
N PHE A 150 11.71 -6.29 -15.90
CA PHE A 150 10.95 -6.34 -17.15
C PHE A 150 11.84 -6.56 -18.38
N ALA A 151 13.02 -5.91 -18.43
CA ALA A 151 14.00 -6.15 -19.49
C ALA A 151 14.48 -7.61 -19.49
N GLU A 152 14.66 -8.21 -18.31
CA GLU A 152 14.99 -9.64 -18.16
C GLU A 152 13.86 -10.55 -18.65
N VAL A 153 12.58 -10.23 -18.36
CA VAL A 153 11.43 -10.94 -18.94
C VAL A 153 11.49 -10.92 -20.47
N LEU A 154 11.69 -9.74 -21.07
CA LEU A 154 11.80 -9.60 -22.52
C LEU A 154 12.98 -10.39 -23.09
N ARG A 155 14.15 -10.33 -22.45
CA ARG A 155 15.32 -11.10 -22.85
C ARG A 155 15.04 -12.60 -22.85
N ARG A 156 14.40 -13.12 -21.80
CA ARG A 156 13.98 -14.53 -21.69
C ARG A 156 12.87 -14.92 -22.63
N PHE A 157 12.08 -13.96 -23.11
CA PHE A 157 11.04 -14.19 -24.11
C PHE A 157 11.64 -14.55 -25.47
N PHE A 158 12.74 -13.90 -25.86
CA PHE A 158 13.41 -14.12 -27.16
C PHE A 158 14.58 -15.10 -27.11
N SER A 159 15.10 -15.42 -25.93
CA SER A 159 16.20 -16.37 -25.75
C SER A 159 15.69 -17.75 -25.38
N ASN A 160 16.39 -18.84 -25.73
CA ASN A 160 16.13 -20.14 -25.12
C ASN A 160 16.77 -20.16 -23.73
N THR A 161 15.94 -20.32 -22.70
CA THR A 161 16.36 -20.36 -21.30
C THR A 161 15.70 -21.55 -20.62
N GLU A 162 16.25 -21.96 -19.49
CA GLU A 162 15.72 -23.05 -18.70
C GLU A 162 14.28 -22.77 -18.24
N THR A 163 13.51 -23.85 -18.10
CA THR A 163 12.17 -23.82 -17.54
C THR A 163 12.25 -23.61 -16.02
N PRO A 164 11.42 -22.72 -15.45
CA PRO A 164 11.47 -22.46 -14.03
C PRO A 164 11.06 -23.70 -13.22
N LEU A 165 11.64 -23.83 -12.02
CA LEU A 165 11.32 -24.93 -11.12
C LEU A 165 9.92 -24.73 -10.51
N PHE A 166 8.91 -25.34 -11.12
CA PHE A 166 7.50 -25.17 -10.74
C PHE A 166 7.21 -25.48 -9.26
N GLN A 167 7.95 -26.40 -8.65
CA GLN A 167 7.79 -26.77 -7.24
C GLN A 167 8.03 -25.57 -6.32
N TRP A 168 9.09 -24.80 -6.58
CA TRP A 168 9.41 -23.60 -5.82
C TRP A 168 8.37 -22.51 -6.04
N MET A 169 7.90 -22.32 -7.27
CA MET A 169 6.82 -21.38 -7.57
C MET A 169 5.57 -21.68 -6.74
N ILE A 170 5.11 -22.93 -6.75
CA ILE A 170 3.87 -23.31 -6.06
C ILE A 170 4.06 -23.24 -4.54
N ILE A 171 5.11 -23.84 -4.00
CA ILE A 171 5.31 -23.94 -2.54
C ILE A 171 5.45 -22.54 -1.94
N VAL A 172 6.33 -21.70 -2.50
CA VAL A 172 6.60 -20.38 -1.93
C VAL A 172 5.39 -19.47 -2.06
N SER A 173 4.74 -19.43 -3.23
CA SER A 173 3.55 -18.60 -3.43
C SER A 173 2.35 -19.06 -2.60
N ILE A 174 2.23 -20.35 -2.23
CA ILE A 174 1.22 -20.80 -1.25
C ILE A 174 1.50 -20.20 0.14
N PHE A 175 2.76 -20.20 0.58
CA PHE A 175 3.12 -19.58 1.85
C PHE A 175 2.91 -18.07 1.83
N ALA A 176 3.29 -17.39 0.75
CA ALA A 176 3.08 -15.96 0.59
C ALA A 176 1.59 -15.62 0.57
N LEU A 177 0.78 -16.38 -0.18
CA LEU A 177 -0.69 -16.25 -0.21
C LEU A 177 -1.30 -16.44 1.18
N ALA A 178 -0.84 -17.43 1.96
CA ALA A 178 -1.29 -17.62 3.34
C ALA A 178 -0.91 -16.42 4.23
N GLY A 179 0.31 -15.90 4.09
CA GLY A 179 0.76 -14.69 4.77
C GLY A 179 -0.12 -13.48 4.45
N ASN A 180 -0.41 -13.25 3.17
CA ASN A 180 -1.24 -12.14 2.70
C ASN A 180 -2.69 -12.29 3.14
N LEU A 181 -3.25 -13.50 3.15
CA LEU A 181 -4.58 -13.76 3.72
C LEU A 181 -4.63 -13.43 5.23
N ILE A 182 -3.60 -13.80 5.99
CA ILE A 182 -3.50 -13.45 7.42
C ILE A 182 -3.40 -11.93 7.59
N SER A 183 -2.56 -11.26 6.80
CA SER A 183 -2.44 -9.79 6.78
C SER A 183 -3.78 -9.11 6.48
N LEU A 184 -4.49 -9.56 5.45
CA LEU A 184 -5.79 -9.02 5.06
C LEU A 184 -6.84 -9.24 6.16
N TRP A 185 -6.84 -10.42 6.79
CA TRP A 185 -7.71 -10.70 7.91
C TRP A 185 -7.42 -9.80 9.12
N LEU A 186 -6.14 -9.55 9.44
CA LEU A 186 -5.75 -8.63 10.52
C LEU A 186 -6.20 -7.20 10.23
N ILE A 187 -6.02 -6.72 9.00
CA ILE A 187 -6.45 -5.39 8.55
C ILE A 187 -7.98 -5.26 8.67
N ASN A 188 -8.73 -6.22 8.13
CA ASN A 188 -10.20 -6.21 8.16
C ASN A 188 -10.76 -6.33 9.58
N LYS A 189 -10.06 -7.06 10.47
CA LYS A 189 -10.44 -7.17 11.88
C LYS A 189 -10.28 -5.83 12.62
N ALA A 190 -9.39 -4.95 12.18
CA ALA A 190 -9.24 -3.62 12.75
C ALA A 190 -10.47 -2.72 12.51
N LYS A 191 -11.29 -3.03 11.50
CA LYS A 191 -12.50 -2.27 11.09
C LYS A 191 -12.26 -0.77 10.85
N SER A 192 -11.03 -0.41 10.51
CA SER A 192 -10.62 0.98 10.35
C SER A 192 -11.09 1.58 9.03
N GLN A 193 -11.66 2.78 9.11
CA GLN A 193 -12.01 3.60 7.95
C GLN A 193 -10.87 4.53 7.51
N GLU A 194 -9.73 4.52 8.21
CA GLU A 194 -8.60 5.37 7.84
C GLU A 194 -8.05 5.02 6.46
N ALA A 195 -7.81 6.05 5.64
CA ALA A 195 -7.37 5.88 4.24
C ALA A 195 -6.12 5.00 4.11
N HIS A 196 -5.21 5.05 5.07
CA HIS A 196 -3.99 4.25 5.06
C HIS A 196 -4.27 2.75 5.30
N MET A 197 -5.27 2.41 6.13
CA MET A 197 -5.71 1.03 6.37
C MET A 197 -6.49 0.48 5.17
N GLN A 198 -7.36 1.29 4.56
CA GLN A 198 -8.06 0.90 3.33
C GLN A 198 -7.07 0.65 2.18
N ALA A 199 -6.06 1.51 2.04
CA ALA A 199 -5.00 1.31 1.07
C ALA A 199 -4.26 -0.01 1.32
N SER A 200 -3.87 -0.31 2.57
CA SER A 200 -3.26 -1.60 2.93
C SER A 200 -4.13 -2.80 2.57
N ALA A 201 -5.44 -2.74 2.80
CA ALA A 201 -6.35 -3.83 2.42
C ALA A 201 -6.35 -4.07 0.90
N ILE A 202 -6.35 -2.99 0.10
CA ILE A 202 -6.31 -3.07 -1.37
C ILE A 202 -4.99 -3.68 -1.86
N PHE A 203 -3.87 -3.22 -1.30
CA PHE A 203 -2.54 -3.73 -1.61
C PHE A 203 -2.41 -5.23 -1.32
N THR A 204 -2.72 -5.65 -0.08
CA THR A 204 -2.69 -7.07 0.29
C THR A 204 -3.67 -7.92 -0.53
N SER A 205 -4.80 -7.35 -0.96
CA SER A 205 -5.73 -8.06 -1.87
C SER A 205 -5.13 -8.27 -3.26
N ASN A 206 -4.36 -7.31 -3.77
CA ASN A 206 -3.64 -7.48 -5.03
C ASN A 206 -2.55 -8.55 -4.89
N ASP A 207 -1.80 -8.56 -3.79
CA ASP A 207 -0.79 -9.59 -3.53
C ASP A 207 -1.40 -11.00 -3.62
N ILE A 208 -2.57 -11.22 -3.00
CA ILE A 208 -3.29 -12.51 -3.07
C ILE A 208 -3.59 -12.91 -4.52
N ILE A 209 -4.00 -11.96 -5.37
CA ILE A 209 -4.26 -12.21 -6.80
C ILE A 209 -2.96 -12.58 -7.52
N VAL A 210 -1.87 -11.85 -7.23
CA VAL A 210 -0.55 -12.09 -7.82
C VAL A 210 -0.02 -13.46 -7.42
N ASN A 211 0.02 -13.80 -6.13
CA ASN A 211 0.45 -15.11 -5.66
C ASN A 211 -0.40 -16.23 -6.27
N GLY A 212 -1.72 -16.04 -6.37
CA GLY A 212 -2.61 -16.97 -7.06
C GLY A 212 -2.24 -17.15 -8.54
N GLY A 213 -1.92 -16.06 -9.24
CA GLY A 213 -1.40 -16.07 -10.60
C GLY A 213 -0.08 -16.85 -10.73
N VAL A 214 0.85 -16.68 -9.80
CA VAL A 214 2.14 -17.41 -9.79
C VAL A 214 1.93 -18.91 -9.52
N ILE A 215 1.00 -19.28 -8.62
CA ILE A 215 0.63 -20.68 -8.40
C ILE A 215 0.07 -21.30 -9.68
N VAL A 216 -0.87 -20.62 -10.34
CA VAL A 216 -1.44 -21.09 -11.62
C VAL A 216 -0.36 -21.20 -12.69
N ALA A 217 0.56 -20.23 -12.79
CA ALA A 217 1.70 -20.31 -13.68
C ALA A 217 2.58 -21.52 -13.37
N GLY A 218 2.90 -21.79 -12.11
CA GLY A 218 3.67 -22.97 -11.71
C GLY A 218 3.00 -24.28 -12.12
N VAL A 219 1.68 -24.40 -11.91
CA VAL A 219 0.90 -25.56 -12.35
C VAL A 219 0.95 -25.71 -13.89
N LEU A 220 0.80 -24.61 -14.62
CA LEU A 220 0.89 -24.63 -16.09
C LEU A 220 2.30 -24.94 -16.59
N VAL A 221 3.35 -24.45 -15.93
CA VAL A 221 4.75 -24.78 -16.24
C VAL A 221 4.97 -26.29 -16.10
N TYR A 222 4.41 -26.91 -15.06
CA TYR A 222 4.48 -28.37 -14.86
C TYR A 222 3.83 -29.13 -16.01
N PHE A 223 2.59 -28.79 -16.38
CA PHE A 223 1.86 -29.52 -17.43
C PHE A 223 2.38 -29.26 -18.85
N LEU A 224 2.78 -28.03 -19.14
CA LEU A 224 3.23 -27.62 -20.48
C LEU A 224 4.73 -27.81 -20.68
N ASN A 225 5.47 -28.10 -19.60
CA ASN A 225 6.93 -28.17 -19.56
C ASN A 225 7.59 -26.95 -20.25
N SER A 226 7.05 -25.78 -19.94
CA SER A 226 7.26 -24.55 -20.71
C SER A 226 7.35 -23.35 -19.79
N LYS A 227 8.31 -22.46 -20.06
CA LYS A 227 8.53 -21.21 -19.30
C LYS A 227 7.52 -20.10 -19.57
N TRP A 228 6.71 -20.25 -20.61
CA TRP A 228 5.81 -19.21 -21.08
C TRP A 228 4.79 -18.74 -20.04
N PRO A 229 4.13 -19.62 -19.26
CA PRO A 229 3.19 -19.18 -18.22
C PRO A 229 3.84 -18.28 -17.16
N ASP A 230 5.06 -18.61 -16.72
CA ASP A 230 5.83 -17.82 -15.77
C ASP A 230 6.21 -16.44 -16.33
N LEU A 231 6.70 -16.38 -17.57
CA LEU A 231 7.08 -15.11 -18.20
C LEU A 231 5.88 -14.18 -18.43
N VAL A 232 4.72 -14.73 -18.77
CA VAL A 232 3.49 -13.94 -18.95
C VAL A 232 3.03 -13.36 -17.61
N ILE A 233 2.94 -14.18 -16.56
CA ILE A 233 2.56 -13.69 -15.23
C ILE A 233 3.59 -12.70 -14.70
N GLY A 234 4.89 -13.02 -14.75
CA GLY A 234 5.95 -12.11 -14.33
C GLY A 234 5.89 -10.79 -15.09
N GLY A 235 5.69 -10.82 -16.41
CA GLY A 235 5.51 -9.63 -17.23
C GLY A 235 4.33 -8.75 -16.80
N ILE A 236 3.17 -9.36 -16.51
CA ILE A 236 2.00 -8.65 -15.99
C ILE A 236 2.31 -8.02 -14.63
N VAL A 237 2.88 -8.77 -13.71
CA VAL A 237 3.18 -8.31 -12.34
C VAL A 237 4.20 -7.18 -12.36
N PHE A 238 5.23 -7.22 -13.21
CA PHE A 238 6.16 -6.10 -13.37
C PHE A 238 5.48 -4.80 -13.81
N THR A 239 4.35 -4.86 -14.53
CA THR A 239 3.57 -3.64 -14.81
C THR A 239 2.92 -3.06 -13.55
N PHE A 240 2.54 -3.90 -12.59
CA PHE A 240 2.06 -3.47 -11.27
C PHE A 240 3.19 -2.87 -10.44
N VAL A 241 4.35 -3.53 -10.39
CA VAL A 241 5.55 -3.00 -9.70
C VAL A 241 5.94 -1.62 -10.23
N MET A 242 5.91 -1.43 -11.56
CA MET A 242 6.18 -0.13 -12.19
C MET A 242 5.15 0.94 -11.76
N ARG A 243 3.86 0.59 -11.70
CA ARG A 243 2.82 1.49 -11.18
C ARG A 243 3.03 1.81 -9.70
N GLY A 244 3.46 0.83 -8.90
CA GLY A 244 3.86 0.99 -7.50
C GLY A 244 5.00 2.00 -7.35
N ALA A 245 6.07 1.85 -8.12
CA ALA A 245 7.20 2.78 -8.15
C ALA A 245 6.76 4.22 -8.49
N LEU A 246 5.90 4.39 -9.51
CA LEU A 246 5.32 5.69 -9.86
C LEU A 246 4.47 6.29 -8.73
N ARG A 247 3.73 5.46 -7.99
CA ARG A 247 2.95 5.88 -6.82
C ARG A 247 3.87 6.39 -5.71
N ILE A 248 4.95 5.66 -5.40
CA ILE A 248 5.96 6.08 -4.42
C ILE A 248 6.60 7.41 -4.82
N LEU A 249 6.93 7.60 -6.11
CA LEU A 249 7.46 8.87 -6.61
C LEU A 249 6.45 10.02 -6.46
N LYS A 250 5.15 9.78 -6.65
CA LYS A 250 4.12 10.81 -6.41
C LYS A 250 4.07 11.25 -4.94
N LEU A 251 4.32 10.36 -3.99
CA LEU A 251 4.41 10.69 -2.56
C LEU A 251 5.60 11.60 -2.21
N SER A 252 6.59 11.72 -3.11
CA SER A 252 7.76 12.57 -2.91
C SER A 252 7.60 14.02 -3.36
N LYS A 253 6.52 14.34 -4.09
CA LYS A 253 6.23 15.70 -4.59
C LYS A 253 5.61 16.55 -3.49
#